data_AF-A0A7L4TSC2-F1
#
_entry.id   AF-A0A7L4TSC2-F1
#
_cell.length_a   1.000
_cell.length_b   1.000
_cell.length_c   1.000
_cell.angle_alpha   90.00
_cell.angle_beta   90.00
_cell.angle_gamma   90.00
#
_symmetry.space_group_name_H-M   'P 1'
#
loop_
_entity.id
_entity.type
_entity.pdbx_description
1 polymer ?
#
loop_
_entity_poly.entity_id
_entity_poly.type
_entity_poly.pdbx_seq_one_letter_code
_entity_poly.pdbx_strand_id
1 'polypeptide(L)'
;QGGLTGMGGMFLLAADLPAVIAINLRSIQQIATIYGYDLKRPVEMVIALKLLHLSTLPKAFQAHEWDRLWQDLDQHHTDDIFYAGSEEIVEPEWLGQFIRQLAKSFVITMLRKKVFQGLPLVGMAFGAGINYRLSQQVIELSHKFYQKRLLAERNQ
;
A
#
# COMPACT_ATOMS: atom_id res chain seq x y z
N GLN A 1 -5.73 -35.50 15.11
CA GLN A 1 -5.13 -34.84 13.94
C GLN A 1 -6.14 -33.83 13.37
N GLY A 2 -6.21 -32.62 13.94
CA GLY A 2 -7.30 -31.67 13.60
C GLY A 2 -7.05 -30.20 13.92
N GLY A 3 -5.78 -29.78 14.08
CA GLY A 3 -5.44 -28.39 14.47
C GLY A 3 -4.96 -27.48 13.33
N LEU A 4 -4.80 -28.00 12.11
CA LEU A 4 -4.07 -27.29 11.04
C LEU A 4 -4.97 -26.62 9.98
N THR A 5 -6.27 -26.88 9.98
CA THR A 5 -7.17 -26.46 8.87
C THR A 5 -7.89 -25.13 9.10
N GLY A 6 -8.03 -24.68 10.35
CA GLY A 6 -8.68 -23.40 10.69
C GLY A 6 -7.71 -22.22 10.86
N MET A 7 -6.51 -22.49 11.40
CA MET A 7 -5.45 -21.49 11.56
C MET A 7 -4.44 -21.52 10.40
N GLY A 8 -4.17 -22.68 9.79
CA GLY A 8 -3.17 -22.82 8.72
C GLY A 8 -3.47 -21.97 7.47
N GLY A 9 -4.75 -21.76 7.12
CA GLY A 9 -5.12 -20.87 6.02
C GLY A 9 -4.84 -19.39 6.30
N MET A 10 -4.84 -18.98 7.57
CA MET A 10 -4.50 -17.61 7.98
C MET A 10 -2.99 -17.42 8.17
N PHE A 11 -2.29 -18.46 8.65
CA PHE A 11 -0.83 -18.48 8.75
C PHE A 11 -0.14 -18.54 7.38
N LEU A 12 -0.71 -19.26 6.40
CA LEU A 12 -0.21 -19.27 5.02
C LEU A 12 -0.41 -17.92 4.33
N LEU A 13 -1.51 -17.21 4.57
CA LEU A 13 -1.73 -15.83 4.09
C LEU A 13 -0.79 -14.81 4.75
N ALA A 14 -0.29 -15.09 5.95
CA ALA A 14 0.65 -14.24 6.66
C ALA A 14 2.12 -14.50 6.30
N ALA A 15 2.45 -15.67 5.76
CA ALA A 15 3.81 -16.02 5.34
C ALA A 15 4.23 -15.27 4.04
N ASP A 16 3.29 -15.04 3.11
CA ASP A 16 3.56 -14.36 1.84
C ASP A 16 3.38 -12.83 1.90
N LEU A 17 3.04 -12.28 3.06
CA LEU A 17 2.77 -10.86 3.26
C LEU A 17 3.91 -9.95 2.80
N PRO A 18 5.19 -10.23 3.16
CA PRO A 18 6.32 -9.43 2.70
C PRO A 18 6.46 -9.46 1.17
N ALA A 19 6.23 -10.62 0.55
CA ALA A 19 6.31 -10.78 -0.89
C ALA A 19 5.20 -9.99 -1.60
N VAL A 20 3.97 -10.05 -1.10
CA VAL A 20 2.83 -9.29 -1.65
C VAL A 20 3.08 -7.78 -1.53
N ILE A 21 3.57 -7.31 -0.38
CA ILE A 21 3.93 -5.89 -0.20
C ILE A 21 5.03 -5.50 -1.20
N ALA A 22 6.09 -6.30 -1.32
CA ALA A 22 7.20 -6.04 -2.24
C ALA A 22 6.74 -5.98 -3.70
N ILE A 23 5.89 -6.91 -4.14
CA ILE A 23 5.31 -6.93 -5.49
C ILE A 23 4.49 -5.67 -5.74
N ASN A 24 3.63 -5.27 -4.80
CA ASN A 24 2.79 -4.10 -4.97
C ASN A 24 3.61 -2.79 -4.97
N LEU A 25 4.62 -2.66 -4.12
CA LEU A 25 5.54 -1.52 -4.17
C LEU A 25 6.31 -1.46 -5.48
N ARG A 26 6.75 -2.61 -6.00
CA ARG A 26 7.38 -2.72 -7.33
C ARG A 26 6.43 -2.25 -8.43
N SER A 27 5.15 -2.62 -8.38
CA SER A 27 4.15 -2.16 -9.34
C SER A 27 3.96 -0.64 -9.27
N ILE A 28 3.84 -0.06 -8.07
CA ILE A 28 3.74 1.39 -7.89
C ILE A 28 4.98 2.10 -8.47
N GLN A 29 6.17 1.56 -8.19
CA GLN A 29 7.43 2.08 -8.73
C GLN A 29 7.42 2.15 -10.26
N GLN A 30 7.02 1.06 -10.92
CA GLN A 30 6.96 1.01 -12.38
C GLN A 30 5.95 2.01 -12.94
N ILE A 31 4.78 2.12 -12.33
CA ILE A 31 3.74 3.07 -12.74
C ILE A 31 4.25 4.50 -12.59
N ALA A 32 4.82 4.85 -11.44
CA ALA A 32 5.42 6.16 -11.21
C ALA A 32 6.45 6.52 -12.29
N THR A 33 7.34 5.56 -12.64
CA THR A 33 8.34 5.75 -13.70
C THR A 33 7.70 5.98 -15.07
N ILE A 34 6.59 5.31 -15.40
CA ILE A 34 5.84 5.55 -16.65
C ILE A 34 5.33 7.00 -16.73
N TYR A 35 4.94 7.60 -15.60
CA TYR A 35 4.50 9.00 -15.55
C TYR A 35 5.66 9.99 -15.30
N GLY A 36 6.90 9.53 -15.19
CA GLY A 36 8.10 10.38 -15.04
C GLY A 36 8.54 10.64 -13.58
N TYR A 37 8.01 9.91 -12.60
CA TYR A 37 8.37 10.06 -11.18
C TYR A 37 9.33 8.95 -10.71
N ASP A 38 10.40 9.32 -10.01
CA ASP A 38 11.42 8.38 -9.51
C ASP A 38 11.29 8.13 -7.99
N LEU A 39 10.97 6.89 -7.62
CA LEU A 39 10.87 6.42 -6.22
C LEU A 39 12.20 6.33 -5.48
N LYS A 40 13.33 6.58 -6.14
CA LYS A 40 14.60 6.81 -5.43
C LYS A 40 14.56 8.07 -4.57
N ARG A 41 13.66 9.01 -4.88
CA ARG A 41 13.44 10.20 -4.06
C ARG A 41 12.61 9.83 -2.82
N PRO A 42 13.02 10.23 -1.60
CA PRO A 42 12.30 9.91 -0.36
C PRO A 42 10.82 10.30 -0.40
N VAL A 43 10.50 11.47 -0.96
CA VAL A 43 9.12 11.94 -1.15
C VAL A 43 8.27 10.96 -1.96
N GLU A 44 8.80 10.45 -3.06
CA GLU A 44 8.08 9.52 -3.93
C GLU A 44 7.90 8.15 -3.28
N MET A 45 8.86 7.71 -2.45
CA MET A 45 8.71 6.50 -1.65
C MET A 45 7.58 6.65 -0.62
N VAL A 46 7.46 7.80 0.05
CA VAL A 46 6.35 8.09 0.97
C VAL A 46 5.01 8.06 0.25
N ILE A 47 4.92 8.66 -0.95
CA ILE A 47 3.71 8.61 -1.78
C ILE A 47 3.35 7.17 -2.13
N ALA A 48 4.33 6.35 -2.54
CA ALA A 48 4.10 4.94 -2.87
C ALA A 48 3.58 4.13 -1.67
N LEU A 49 4.14 4.40 -0.50
CA LEU A 49 3.70 3.80 0.76
C LEU A 49 2.27 4.21 1.14
N LYS A 50 1.90 5.49 0.96
CA LYS A 50 0.53 5.98 1.17
C LYS A 50 -0.46 5.40 0.16
N LEU A 51 -0.07 5.25 -1.11
CA LEU A 51 -0.88 4.59 -2.14
C LEU A 51 -1.10 3.11 -1.84
N LEU A 52 -0.07 2.41 -1.36
CA LEU A 52 -0.21 1.04 -0.89
C LEU A 52 -1.19 0.97 0.29
N HIS A 53 -1.05 1.84 1.28
CA HIS A 53 -1.97 1.92 2.42
C HIS A 53 -3.41 2.13 1.96
N LEU A 54 -3.63 3.16 1.14
CA LEU A 54 -4.93 3.48 0.54
C LEU A 54 -5.57 2.27 -0.15
N SER A 55 -4.78 1.50 -0.90
CA SER A 55 -5.25 0.33 -1.64
C SER A 55 -5.67 -0.83 -0.73
N THR A 56 -5.16 -0.90 0.49
CA THR A 56 -5.55 -1.93 1.48
C THR A 56 -6.82 -1.58 2.26
N LEU A 57 -7.27 -0.33 2.21
CA LEU A 57 -8.43 0.14 2.96
C LEU A 57 -9.76 -0.35 2.38
N PRO A 58 -10.81 -0.52 3.21
CA PRO A 58 -12.17 -0.71 2.70
C PRO A 58 -12.60 0.48 1.83
N LYS A 59 -13.37 0.21 0.75
CA LYS A 59 -13.81 1.24 -0.21
C LYS A 59 -14.43 2.48 0.44
N ALA A 60 -15.17 2.32 1.54
CA ALA A 60 -15.80 3.43 2.27
C ALA A 60 -14.80 4.47 2.81
N PHE A 61 -13.54 4.09 3.07
CA PHE A 61 -12.51 4.97 3.61
C PHE A 61 -11.52 5.48 2.54
N GLN A 62 -11.55 4.91 1.33
CA GLN A 62 -10.59 5.27 0.28
C GLN A 62 -10.74 6.70 -0.20
N ALA A 63 -11.97 7.21 -0.30
CA ALA A 63 -12.19 8.59 -0.70
C ALA A 63 -11.52 9.58 0.28
N HIS A 64 -11.71 9.37 1.58
CA HIS A 64 -11.12 10.22 2.61
C HIS A 64 -9.59 10.20 2.59
N GLU A 65 -8.98 9.01 2.53
CA GLU A 65 -7.51 8.91 2.51
C GLU A 65 -6.90 9.35 1.18
N TRP A 66 -7.65 9.24 0.07
CA TRP A 66 -7.26 9.84 -1.20
C TRP A 66 -7.21 11.36 -1.12
N ASP A 67 -8.25 11.98 -0.54
CA ASP A 67 -8.30 13.43 -0.36
C ASP A 67 -7.18 13.92 0.55
N ARG A 68 -6.90 13.20 1.65
CA ARG A 68 -5.74 13.48 2.52
C ARG A 68 -4.43 13.39 1.75
N LEU A 69 -4.19 12.29 1.02
CA LEU A 69 -2.97 12.12 0.23
C LEU A 69 -2.80 13.27 -0.78
N TRP A 70 -3.89 13.70 -1.40
CA TRP A 70 -3.86 14.80 -2.36
C TRP A 70 -3.62 16.16 -1.69
N GLN A 71 -4.22 16.41 -0.52
CA GLN A 71 -3.96 17.60 0.27
C GLN A 71 -2.51 17.67 0.75
N ASP A 72 -1.94 16.54 1.19
CA ASP A 72 -0.52 16.47 1.57
C ASP A 72 0.40 16.84 0.40
N LEU A 73 0.00 16.49 -0.83
CA LEU A 73 0.75 16.86 -2.04
C LEU A 73 0.61 18.36 -2.38
N ASP A 74 -0.61 18.89 -2.28
CA ASP A 74 -0.94 20.27 -2.69
C ASP A 74 -0.54 21.32 -1.65
N GLN A 75 -0.60 21.01 -0.36
CA GLN A 75 -0.15 21.92 0.70
C GLN A 75 1.37 22.06 0.77
N HIS A 76 2.09 21.11 0.20
CA HIS A 76 3.54 21.09 0.22
C HIS A 76 4.10 21.12 -1.20
N HIS A 77 3.82 22.22 -1.91
CA HIS A 77 4.53 22.57 -3.13
C HIS A 77 6.05 22.57 -2.86
N THR A 78 6.66 21.46 -3.26
CA THR A 78 8.05 21.23 -3.68
C THR A 78 9.19 21.39 -2.66
N ASP A 79 9.08 22.17 -1.58
CA ASP A 79 10.20 22.32 -0.62
C ASP A 79 9.91 21.80 0.80
N ASP A 80 8.68 21.94 1.32
CA ASP A 80 8.45 21.82 2.78
C ASP A 80 8.04 20.44 3.32
N ILE A 81 7.82 19.41 2.48
CA ILE A 81 7.62 18.03 3.01
C ILE A 81 8.90 17.53 3.71
N PHE A 82 10.06 18.08 3.33
CA PHE A 82 11.38 17.65 3.84
C PHE A 82 12.32 18.77 4.29
N TYR A 83 12.06 20.07 4.04
CA TYR A 83 12.94 21.13 4.54
C TYR A 83 12.84 21.38 6.06
N ALA A 84 11.82 20.84 6.75
CA ALA A 84 11.72 20.92 8.21
C ALA A 84 12.41 19.77 8.96
N GLY A 85 13.17 18.89 8.28
CA GLY A 85 13.89 17.83 8.98
C GLY A 85 14.70 16.91 8.08
N SER A 86 15.99 17.21 7.95
CA SER A 86 17.06 16.28 7.57
C SER A 86 17.11 15.81 6.10
N GLU A 87 17.71 16.64 5.24
CA GLU A 87 18.51 16.13 4.11
C GLU A 87 19.71 15.26 4.57
N GLU A 88 19.93 15.13 5.87
CA GLU A 88 21.10 14.43 6.42
C GLU A 88 20.81 13.04 7.01
N ILE A 89 19.56 12.60 7.15
CA ILE A 89 19.27 11.32 7.82
C ILE A 89 18.05 10.61 7.22
N VAL A 90 18.21 10.04 6.02
CA VAL A 90 17.42 8.86 5.64
C VAL A 90 18.06 7.66 6.35
N GLU A 91 17.86 7.58 7.65
CA GLU A 91 18.22 6.39 8.43
C GLU A 91 17.30 5.22 7.99
N PRO A 92 17.84 4.07 7.57
CA PRO A 92 17.07 2.87 7.21
C PRO A 92 16.00 2.47 8.25
N GLU A 93 16.16 2.92 9.49
CA GLU A 93 15.31 2.68 10.65
C GLU A 93 13.87 3.22 10.48
N TRP A 94 13.67 4.42 9.90
CA TRP A 94 12.32 5.02 9.79
C TRP A 94 11.43 4.26 8.80
N LEU A 95 12.01 3.86 7.66
CA LEU A 95 11.36 3.01 6.66
C LEU A 95 11.01 1.65 7.25
N GLY A 96 11.95 1.05 8.00
CA GLY A 96 11.71 -0.20 8.72
C GLY A 96 10.55 -0.09 9.71
N GLN A 97 10.48 1.01 10.47
CA GLN A 97 9.41 1.25 11.44
C GLN A 97 8.04 1.47 10.77
N PHE A 98 8.01 2.22 9.66
CA PHE A 98 6.79 2.46 8.89
C PHE A 98 6.26 1.18 8.23
N ILE A 99 7.14 0.39 7.59
CA ILE A 99 6.80 -0.93 7.02
C ILE A 99 6.26 -1.86 8.11
N ARG A 100 6.86 -1.84 9.31
CA ARG A 100 6.39 -2.63 10.46
C ARG A 100 5.02 -2.20 10.95
N GLN A 101 4.70 -0.90 10.96
CA GLN A 101 3.37 -0.40 11.31
C GLN A 101 2.31 -0.77 10.27
N LEU A 102 2.64 -0.65 8.97
CA LEU A 102 1.77 -1.12 7.90
C LEU A 102 1.46 -2.62 8.02
N ALA A 103 2.49 -3.44 8.23
CA ALA A 103 2.32 -4.88 8.43
C ALA A 103 1.39 -5.18 9.62
N LYS A 104 1.55 -4.50 10.76
CA LYS A 104 0.65 -4.64 11.92
C LYS A 104 -0.79 -4.28 11.57
N SER A 105 -1.02 -3.14 10.91
CA SER A 105 -2.36 -2.65 10.57
C SER A 105 -3.10 -3.61 9.62
N PHE A 106 -2.38 -4.21 8.68
CA PHE A 106 -2.91 -5.20 7.76
C PHE A 106 -3.30 -6.49 8.49
N VAL A 107 -2.40 -7.01 9.35
CA VAL A 107 -2.67 -8.20 10.17
C VAL A 107 -3.92 -8.00 11.03
N ILE A 108 -4.04 -6.85 11.70
CA ILE A 108 -5.22 -6.51 12.52
C ILE A 108 -6.50 -6.46 11.68
N THR A 109 -6.44 -5.84 10.49
CA THR A 109 -7.61 -5.70 9.60
C THR A 109 -8.08 -7.04 9.04
N MET A 110 -7.14 -7.92 8.67
CA MET A 110 -7.42 -9.29 8.21
C MET A 110 -8.03 -10.14 9.33
N LEU A 111 -7.45 -10.09 10.53
CA LEU A 111 -7.94 -10.77 11.73
C LEU A 111 -9.34 -10.32 12.12
N ARG A 112 -9.59 -9.01 12.12
CA ARG A 112 -10.87 -8.44 12.56
C ARG A 112 -12.02 -8.72 11.59
N LYS A 113 -11.75 -8.92 10.30
CA LYS A 113 -12.79 -9.15 9.28
C LYS A 113 -13.32 -10.59 9.21
N LYS A 114 -12.71 -11.59 9.89
CA LYS A 114 -13.08 -13.00 9.68
C LYS A 114 -13.30 -13.81 10.96
N VAL A 115 -14.19 -13.31 11.83
CA VAL A 115 -14.84 -14.10 12.89
C VAL A 115 -16.20 -14.68 12.42
N PHE A 116 -16.70 -14.32 11.23
CA PHE A 116 -17.97 -14.83 10.73
C PHE A 116 -17.83 -15.94 9.65
N GLN A 117 -18.17 -17.15 10.11
CA GLN A 117 -18.83 -18.29 9.44
C GLN A 117 -18.18 -18.96 8.21
N GLY A 118 -17.56 -20.12 8.50
CA GLY A 118 -17.62 -21.43 7.82
C GLY A 118 -17.90 -21.56 6.31
N LEU A 119 -16.87 -22.01 5.56
CA LEU A 119 -16.89 -23.27 4.80
C LEU A 119 -15.48 -23.58 4.23
N PRO A 120 -14.90 -24.79 4.46
CA PRO A 120 -13.53 -25.12 4.04
C PRO A 120 -13.55 -26.13 2.87
N LEU A 121 -13.38 -25.65 1.64
CA LEU A 121 -12.99 -26.50 0.49
C LEU A 121 -12.39 -25.73 -0.69
N VAL A 122 -12.16 -24.42 -0.56
CA VAL A 122 -11.62 -23.58 -1.64
C VAL A 122 -10.42 -22.75 -1.16
N GLY A 123 -9.49 -23.37 -0.44
CA GLY A 123 -8.39 -22.66 0.24
C GLY A 123 -7.26 -22.15 -0.68
N MET A 124 -6.84 -22.92 -1.69
CA MET A 124 -5.69 -22.53 -2.54
C MET A 124 -6.06 -21.55 -3.66
N ALA A 125 -7.22 -21.71 -4.31
CA ALA A 125 -7.67 -20.79 -5.35
C ALA A 125 -8.07 -19.40 -4.79
N PHE A 126 -8.51 -19.34 -3.52
CA PHE A 126 -8.86 -18.06 -2.87
C PHE A 126 -7.62 -17.28 -2.41
N GLY A 127 -6.49 -17.93 -2.08
CA GLY A 127 -5.25 -17.24 -1.71
C GLY A 127 -4.67 -16.42 -2.88
N ALA A 128 -4.57 -17.03 -4.07
CA ALA A 128 -4.13 -16.34 -5.28
C ALA A 128 -5.12 -15.24 -5.73
N GLY A 129 -6.43 -15.49 -5.60
CA GLY A 129 -7.47 -14.52 -5.98
C GLY A 129 -7.47 -13.24 -5.13
N ILE A 130 -7.16 -13.34 -3.84
CA ILE A 130 -7.07 -12.17 -2.93
C ILE A 130 -5.85 -11.31 -3.30
N ASN A 131 -4.70 -11.93 -3.56
CA ASN A 131 -3.48 -11.21 -3.97
C ASN A 131 -3.68 -10.48 -5.30
N TYR A 132 -4.30 -11.15 -6.28
CA TYR A 132 -4.58 -10.55 -7.59
C TYR A 132 -5.49 -9.32 -7.48
N ARG A 133 -6.55 -9.39 -6.68
CA ARG A 133 -7.49 -8.27 -6.50
C ARG A 133 -6.84 -7.07 -5.83
N LEU A 134 -6.02 -7.30 -4.80
CA LEU A 134 -5.26 -6.23 -4.15
C LEU A 134 -4.31 -5.58 -5.16
N SER A 135 -3.57 -6.37 -5.92
CA SER A 135 -2.63 -5.84 -6.92
C SER A 135 -3.30 -5.08 -8.05
N GLN A 136 -4.45 -5.55 -8.55
CA GLN A 136 -5.25 -4.79 -9.51
C GLN A 136 -5.67 -3.44 -8.94
N GLN A 137 -6.11 -3.40 -7.68
CA GLN A 137 -6.52 -2.17 -7.03
C GLN A 137 -5.35 -1.20 -6.81
N VAL A 138 -4.18 -1.71 -6.40
CA VAL A 138 -2.95 -0.91 -6.29
C VAL A 138 -2.59 -0.28 -7.62
N ILE A 139 -2.62 -1.08 -8.70
CA ILE A 139 -2.32 -0.61 -10.05
C ILE A 139 -3.30 0.50 -10.47
N GLU A 140 -4.61 0.26 -10.31
CA GLU A 140 -5.65 1.21 -10.70
C GLU A 140 -5.53 2.55 -9.97
N LEU A 141 -5.36 2.52 -8.64
CA LEU A 141 -5.22 3.72 -7.82
C LEU A 141 -3.93 4.48 -8.14
N SER A 142 -2.83 3.77 -8.38
CA SER A 142 -1.55 4.39 -8.73
C SER A 142 -1.62 5.10 -10.08
N HIS A 143 -2.22 4.47 -11.10
CA HIS A 143 -2.45 5.12 -12.39
C HIS A 143 -3.27 6.39 -12.24
N LYS A 144 -4.40 6.31 -11.52
CA LYS A 144 -5.26 7.49 -11.28
C LYS A 144 -4.51 8.60 -10.56
N PHE A 145 -3.69 8.26 -9.57
CA PHE A 145 -2.97 9.24 -8.77
C PHE A 145 -1.93 9.98 -9.62
N TYR A 146 -1.04 9.23 -10.28
CA TYR A 146 0.01 9.83 -11.09
C TYR A 146 -0.53 10.52 -12.34
N GLN A 147 -1.64 10.03 -12.91
CA GLN A 147 -2.35 10.75 -13.97
C GLN A 147 -2.89 12.09 -13.47
N LYS A 148 -3.57 12.12 -12.32
CA LYS A 148 -4.09 13.36 -11.73
C LYS A 148 -2.97 14.34 -11.42
N ARG A 149 -1.86 13.85 -10.86
CA ARG A 149 -0.64 14.63 -10.57
C ARG A 149 -0.04 15.26 -11.82
N LEU A 150 0.20 14.46 -12.86
CA LEU A 150 0.74 14.95 -14.13
C LEU A 150 -0.18 16.00 -14.78
N LEU A 151 -1.49 15.80 -14.72
CA LEU A 151 -2.46 16.78 -15.24
C LEU A 151 -2.45 18.08 -14.44
N ALA A 152 -2.34 18.01 -13.11
CA ALA A 152 -2.23 19.18 -12.26
C ALA A 152 -0.94 19.98 -12.56
N GLU A 153 0.19 19.29 -12.68
CA GLU A 153 1.50 19.91 -13.01
C GLU A 153 1.54 20.53 -14.43
N ARG A 154 0.75 20.02 -15.38
CA ARG A 154 0.67 20.57 -16.75
C ARG A 154 -0.30 21.74 -16.91
N ASN A 155 -1.26 21.88 -15.99
CA ASN A 155 -2.27 22.94 -16.02
C ASN A 155 -1.89 24.15 -15.15
N GLN A 156 -0.70 24.12 -14.55
CA GLN A 156 -0.05 25.25 -13.87
C GLN A 156 0.91 25.95 -14.84
#